data_AF-A0A075I2G1-F1
#
_entry.id   AF-A0A075I2G1-F1
#
_cell.length_a   1.000
_cell.length_b   1.000
_cell.length_c   1.000
_cell.angle_alpha   90.00
_cell.angle_beta   90.00
_cell.angle_gamma   90.00
#
_symmetry.space_group_name_H-M   'P 1'
#
loop_
_entity.id
_entity.type
_entity.pdbx_description
1 polymer ?
#
loop_
_entity_poly.entity_id
_entity_poly.type
_entity_poly.pdbx_seq_one_letter_code
_entity_poly.pdbx_strand_id
1 'polypeptide(L)'
;MSSLNNNPSSPSHMLNSLRKFKKSSINNHISSVLDTIGIERATPTLLERMLKSTIGFSDLIEKNNHSELIQQKYAFFLENSMLSDCYFYLGYVNKENFVKIKDNLNKEQDLIHILKIAFDIEVDSNLLQQQAEIIQTTSNAVLEIVSNA
;
A
#
# COMPACT_ATOMS: atom_id res chain seq x y z
N MET A 1 -7.20 14.44 14.43
CA MET A 1 -7.32 13.62 13.20
C MET A 1 -7.21 14.41 11.89
N SER A 2 -7.02 15.75 11.92
CA SER A 2 -7.04 16.61 10.72
C SER A 2 -5.73 16.72 9.93
N SER A 3 -4.63 16.08 10.35
CA SER A 3 -3.32 16.28 9.69
C SER A 3 -3.02 15.30 8.55
N LEU A 4 -3.70 14.14 8.48
CA LEU A 4 -3.46 13.14 7.42
C LEU A 4 -4.13 13.51 6.09
N ASN A 5 -5.22 14.30 6.12
CA ASN A 5 -6.03 14.60 4.93
C ASN A 5 -5.74 15.97 4.27
N ASN A 6 -4.98 16.86 4.92
CA ASN A 6 -4.87 18.26 4.48
C ASN A 6 -3.63 18.57 3.62
N ASN A 7 -2.78 17.58 3.35
CA ASN A 7 -1.72 17.67 2.34
C ASN A 7 -1.45 16.26 1.79
N PRO A 8 -1.30 16.06 0.46
CA PRO A 8 -0.78 14.81 -0.07
C PRO A 8 0.71 14.72 0.28
N SER A 9 1.01 14.39 1.52
CA SER A 9 2.36 14.03 1.92
C SER A 9 2.79 12.83 1.09
N SER A 10 4.02 12.83 0.57
CA SER A 10 4.49 11.69 -0.23
C SER A 10 4.33 10.38 0.55
N PRO A 11 4.17 9.21 -0.10
CA PRO A 11 3.96 7.95 0.59
C PRO A 11 5.01 7.66 1.69
N SER A 12 6.27 8.04 1.47
CA SER A 12 7.32 7.93 2.49
C SER A 12 7.12 8.87 3.69
N HIS A 13 6.59 10.08 3.47
CA HIS A 13 6.23 10.97 4.58
C HIS A 13 5.08 10.39 5.40
N MET A 14 4.07 9.83 4.73
CA MET A 14 2.95 9.16 5.39
C MET A 14 3.45 7.99 6.24
N LEU A 15 4.30 7.12 5.69
CA LEU A 15 4.88 6.00 6.42
C LEU A 15 5.75 6.46 7.60
N ASN A 16 6.55 7.51 7.42
CA ASN A 16 7.35 8.10 8.49
C ASN A 16 6.48 8.67 9.62
N SER A 17 5.36 9.32 9.29
CA SER A 17 4.38 9.75 10.29
C SER A 17 3.75 8.57 11.01
N LEU A 18 3.38 7.50 10.29
CA LEU A 18 2.84 6.27 10.86
C LEU A 18 3.81 5.63 11.88
N ARG A 19 5.10 5.53 11.52
CA ARG A 19 6.16 5.00 12.41
C ARG A 19 6.39 5.85 13.68
N LYS A 20 6.09 7.16 13.64
CA LYS A 20 6.37 8.10 14.74
C LYS A 20 5.21 8.31 15.71
N PHE A 21 4.06 7.68 15.48
CA PHE A 21 2.93 7.79 16.40
C PHE A 21 3.30 7.26 17.80
N LYS A 22 3.15 8.10 18.83
CA LYS A 22 3.34 7.70 20.23
C LYS A 22 2.29 6.66 20.62
N LYS A 23 2.64 5.60 21.34
CA LYS A 23 1.68 4.58 21.77
C LYS A 23 0.46 5.19 22.48
N SER A 24 -0.72 4.82 22.03
CA SER A 24 -2.04 5.16 22.58
C SER A 24 -2.99 4.00 22.27
N SER A 25 -4.20 3.99 22.83
CA SER A 25 -5.22 2.99 22.48
C SER A 25 -5.45 2.93 20.97
N ILE A 26 -5.56 4.09 20.31
CA ILE A 26 -5.68 4.21 18.84
C ILE A 26 -4.41 3.74 18.13
N ASN A 27 -3.22 4.08 18.62
CA ASN A 27 -1.98 3.78 17.89
C ASN A 27 -1.56 2.31 18.00
N ASN A 28 -2.01 1.59 19.02
CA ASN A 28 -1.86 0.13 19.09
C ASN A 28 -2.64 -0.56 17.95
N HIS A 29 -3.82 -0.05 17.62
CA HIS A 29 -4.60 -0.51 16.48
C HIS A 29 -3.89 -0.20 15.16
N ILE A 30 -3.26 0.98 15.02
CA ILE A 30 -2.49 1.32 13.81
C ILE A 30 -1.31 0.36 13.59
N SER A 31 -0.63 -0.10 14.65
CA SER A 31 0.44 -1.12 14.52
C SER A 31 -0.07 -2.41 13.88
N SER A 32 -1.22 -2.93 14.33
CA SER A 32 -1.81 -4.13 13.73
C SER A 32 -2.14 -3.94 12.24
N VAL A 33 -2.56 -2.75 11.83
CA VAL A 33 -2.77 -2.45 10.40
C VAL A 33 -1.43 -2.41 9.65
N LEU A 34 -0.40 -1.79 10.20
CA LEU A 34 0.93 -1.74 9.57
C LEU A 34 1.51 -3.14 9.34
N ASP A 35 1.32 -4.04 10.30
CA ASP A 35 1.75 -5.44 10.18
C ASP A 35 1.03 -6.15 9.03
N THR A 36 -0.26 -5.86 8.79
CA THR A 36 -0.99 -6.44 7.63
C THR A 36 -0.51 -5.91 6.27
N ILE A 37 0.14 -4.74 6.22
CA ILE A 37 0.73 -4.23 4.97
C ILE A 37 1.96 -5.04 4.60
N GLY A 38 2.68 -5.59 5.59
CA GLY A 38 3.81 -6.47 5.36
C GLY A 38 5.08 -5.76 4.87
N ILE A 39 5.28 -4.49 5.22
CA ILE A 39 6.41 -3.67 4.75
C ILE A 39 7.78 -4.24 5.18
N GLU A 40 7.80 -5.07 6.21
CA GLU A 40 8.96 -5.79 6.73
C GLU A 40 9.38 -6.99 5.85
N ARG A 41 8.49 -7.45 4.96
CA ARG A 41 8.77 -8.54 4.00
C ARG A 41 9.49 -8.04 2.73
N ALA A 42 9.72 -6.73 2.64
CA ALA A 42 10.34 -6.10 1.49
C ALA A 42 11.76 -6.63 1.22
N THR A 43 11.93 -7.29 0.08
CA THR A 43 13.24 -7.73 -0.43
C THR A 43 13.48 -7.12 -1.81
N PRO A 44 14.75 -6.91 -2.24
CA PRO A 44 15.02 -6.38 -3.57
C PRO A 44 14.34 -7.16 -4.70
N THR A 45 14.31 -8.50 -4.59
CA THR A 45 13.66 -9.38 -5.57
C THR A 45 12.14 -9.23 -5.57
N LEU A 46 11.51 -9.11 -4.41
CA LEU A 46 10.08 -8.82 -4.31
C LEU A 46 9.76 -7.46 -4.95
N LEU A 47 10.51 -6.42 -4.59
CA LEU A 47 10.31 -5.06 -5.07
C LEU A 47 10.50 -4.96 -6.59
N GLU A 48 11.46 -5.69 -7.16
CA GLU A 48 11.66 -5.73 -8.62
C GLU A 48 10.44 -6.33 -9.35
N ARG A 49 9.85 -7.40 -8.80
CA ARG A 49 8.63 -7.99 -9.36
C ARG A 49 7.45 -7.04 -9.24
N MET A 50 7.26 -6.44 -8.05
CA MET A 50 6.21 -5.46 -7.80
C MET A 50 6.36 -4.26 -8.75
N LEU A 51 7.58 -3.77 -8.99
CA LEU A 51 7.85 -2.65 -9.88
C LEU A 51 7.36 -2.93 -11.30
N LYS A 52 7.71 -4.09 -11.87
CA LYS A 52 7.30 -4.47 -13.24
C LYS A 52 5.78 -4.45 -13.38
N SER A 53 5.07 -5.04 -12.41
CA SER A 53 3.61 -5.04 -12.40
C SER A 53 3.01 -3.66 -12.11
N THR A 54 3.65 -2.86 -11.26
CA THR A 54 3.23 -1.48 -10.95
C THR A 54 3.31 -0.60 -12.19
N ILE A 55 4.42 -0.65 -12.93
CA ILE A 55 4.61 0.08 -14.19
C ILE A 55 3.57 -0.37 -15.22
N GLY A 56 3.47 -1.67 -15.48
CA GLY A 56 2.50 -2.20 -16.44
C GLY A 56 1.07 -1.83 -16.08
N PHE A 57 0.72 -1.87 -14.79
CA PHE A 57 -0.59 -1.44 -14.33
C PHE A 57 -0.80 0.07 -14.51
N SER A 58 0.18 0.90 -14.17
CA SER A 58 0.12 2.35 -14.36
C SER A 58 -0.07 2.74 -15.83
N ASP A 59 0.69 2.12 -16.73
CA ASP A 59 0.61 2.37 -18.18
C ASP A 59 -0.79 2.06 -18.72
N LEU A 60 -1.38 0.95 -18.27
CA LEU A 60 -2.73 0.54 -18.69
C LEU A 60 -3.81 1.54 -18.26
N ILE A 61 -3.67 2.10 -17.06
CA ILE A 61 -4.71 2.96 -16.45
C ILE A 61 -4.53 4.44 -16.79
N GLU A 62 -3.30 4.97 -16.67
CA GLU A 62 -3.04 6.40 -16.73
C GLU A 62 -2.64 6.89 -18.13
N LYS A 63 -2.11 6.00 -18.98
CA LYS A 63 -1.70 6.31 -20.36
C LYS A 63 -0.84 7.57 -20.48
N ASN A 64 0.10 7.75 -19.55
CA ASN A 64 0.99 8.91 -19.46
C ASN A 64 2.44 8.46 -19.15
N ASN A 65 3.36 9.41 -18.95
CA ASN A 65 4.78 9.11 -18.69
C ASN A 65 5.10 8.81 -17.21
N HIS A 66 4.13 8.37 -16.40
CA HIS A 66 4.36 8.09 -14.97
C HIS A 66 5.31 6.92 -14.72
N SER A 67 5.46 6.01 -15.68
CA SER A 67 6.35 4.85 -15.57
C SER A 67 7.81 5.23 -15.37
N GLU A 68 8.28 6.32 -15.99
CA GLU A 68 9.62 6.84 -15.76
C GLU A 68 9.78 7.36 -14.32
N LEU A 69 8.78 8.08 -13.81
CA LEU A 69 8.78 8.60 -12.45
C LEU A 69 8.77 7.47 -11.41
N ILE A 70 7.98 6.42 -11.64
CA ILE A 70 7.91 5.24 -10.77
C ILE A 70 9.28 4.54 -10.73
N GLN A 71 9.91 4.34 -11.88
CA GLN A 71 11.24 3.74 -12.00
C GLN A 71 12.31 4.57 -11.26
N GLN A 72 12.30 5.91 -11.43
CA GLN A 72 13.24 6.80 -10.76
C GLN A 72 13.08 6.77 -9.22
N LYS A 73 11.83 6.78 -8.72
CA LYS A 73 11.58 6.66 -7.27
C LYS A 73 11.99 5.31 -6.71
N TYR A 74 11.72 4.23 -7.45
CA TYR A 74 12.19 2.90 -7.09
C TYR A 74 13.71 2.86 -6.94
N ALA A 75 14.45 3.35 -7.95
CA ALA A 75 15.91 3.38 -7.93
C ALA A 75 16.44 4.16 -6.72
N PHE A 76 15.88 5.34 -6.47
CA PHE A 76 16.22 6.15 -5.30
C PHE A 76 16.06 5.38 -3.98
N PHE A 77 14.94 4.67 -3.78
CA PHE A 77 14.75 3.92 -2.54
C PHE A 77 15.74 2.76 -2.39
N LEU A 78 16.05 2.05 -3.47
CA LEU A 78 17.00 0.93 -3.45
C LEU A 78 18.43 1.41 -3.14
N GLU A 79 18.88 2.47 -3.82
CA GLU A 79 20.20 3.05 -3.61
C GLU A 79 20.41 3.53 -2.16
N ASN A 80 19.32 3.98 -1.52
CA ASN A 80 19.34 4.45 -0.13
C ASN A 80 18.94 3.37 0.89
N SER A 81 18.84 2.10 0.48
CA SER A 81 18.45 0.98 1.37
C SER A 81 17.10 1.15 2.07
N MET A 82 16.18 1.90 1.46
CA MET A 82 14.86 2.22 2.00
C MET A 82 13.79 1.23 1.52
N LEU A 83 13.99 -0.07 1.77
CA LEU A 83 13.18 -1.15 1.18
C LEU A 83 11.70 -1.09 1.59
N SER A 84 11.40 -0.88 2.87
CA SER A 84 10.03 -0.76 3.35
C SER A 84 9.31 0.47 2.79
N ASP A 85 10.03 1.57 2.59
CA ASP A 85 9.49 2.79 1.99
C ASP A 85 9.23 2.60 0.49
N CYS A 86 10.09 1.83 -0.19
CA CYS A 86 9.86 1.39 -1.57
C CYS A 86 8.60 0.53 -1.69
N TYR A 87 8.46 -0.47 -0.81
CA TYR A 87 7.30 -1.35 -0.78
C TYR A 87 6.00 -0.54 -0.60
N PHE A 88 5.98 0.35 0.40
CA PHE A 88 4.82 1.19 0.67
C PHE A 88 4.52 2.14 -0.50
N TYR A 89 5.55 2.71 -1.13
CA TYR A 89 5.39 3.56 -2.31
C TYR A 89 4.73 2.80 -3.48
N LEU A 90 5.23 1.61 -3.82
CA LEU A 90 4.66 0.81 -4.91
C LEU A 90 3.21 0.43 -4.62
N GLY A 91 2.92 -0.05 -3.41
CA GLY A 91 1.56 -0.34 -2.97
C GLY A 91 0.63 0.87 -3.04
N TYR A 92 1.13 2.07 -2.69
CA TYR A 92 0.36 3.31 -2.81
C TYR A 92 0.03 3.66 -4.27
N VAL A 93 1.01 3.60 -5.17
CA VAL A 93 0.79 3.83 -6.62
C VAL A 93 -0.26 2.85 -7.16
N ASN A 94 -0.16 1.58 -6.79
CA ASN A 94 -1.13 0.57 -7.20
C ASN A 94 -2.52 0.86 -6.65
N LYS A 95 -2.64 1.30 -5.40
CA LYS A 95 -3.92 1.74 -4.81
C LYS A 95 -4.53 2.89 -5.60
N GLU A 96 -3.75 3.92 -5.94
CA GLU A 96 -4.26 5.08 -6.68
C GLU A 96 -4.81 4.70 -8.06
N ASN A 97 -4.14 3.78 -8.76
CA ASN A 97 -4.62 3.27 -10.04
C ASN A 97 -5.79 2.29 -9.91
N PHE A 98 -5.78 1.43 -8.89
CA PHE A 98 -6.86 0.48 -8.60
C PHE A 98 -8.19 1.20 -8.35
N VAL A 99 -8.19 2.27 -7.56
CA VAL A 99 -9.42 3.04 -7.27
C VAL A 99 -10.10 3.57 -8.54
N LYS A 100 -9.34 3.87 -9.58
CA LYS A 100 -9.88 4.37 -10.87
C LYS A 100 -10.64 3.31 -11.66
N ILE A 101 -10.35 2.02 -11.43
CA ILE A 101 -10.92 0.91 -12.21
C ILE A 101 -11.73 -0.10 -11.39
N LYS A 102 -11.80 0.07 -10.07
CA LYS A 102 -12.41 -0.91 -9.14
C LYS A 102 -13.80 -1.40 -9.57
N ASP A 103 -14.63 -0.52 -10.14
CA ASP A 103 -16.02 -0.84 -10.51
C ASP A 103 -16.11 -1.62 -11.83
N ASN A 104 -15.03 -1.65 -12.62
CA ASN A 104 -14.93 -2.36 -13.90
C ASN A 104 -14.00 -3.57 -13.85
N LEU A 105 -13.34 -3.83 -12.73
CA LEU A 105 -12.31 -4.87 -12.61
C LEU A 105 -12.82 -6.28 -12.98
N ASN A 106 -14.09 -6.57 -12.68
CA ASN A 106 -14.72 -7.86 -13.00
C ASN A 106 -14.78 -8.15 -14.52
N LYS A 107 -14.59 -7.14 -15.36
CA LYS A 107 -14.58 -7.25 -16.83
C LYS A 107 -13.16 -7.46 -17.40
N GLU A 108 -12.13 -7.30 -16.56
CA GLU A 108 -10.73 -7.28 -16.96
C GLU A 108 -9.95 -8.38 -16.20
N GLN A 109 -10.30 -9.65 -16.45
CA GLN A 109 -9.73 -10.79 -15.73
C GLN A 109 -8.20 -10.88 -15.87
N ASP A 110 -7.65 -10.43 -17.00
CA ASP A 110 -6.20 -10.41 -17.24
C ASP A 110 -5.46 -9.47 -16.27
N LEU A 111 -6.13 -8.43 -15.77
CA LEU A 111 -5.56 -7.51 -14.78
C LEU A 111 -5.39 -8.18 -13.40
N ILE A 112 -6.17 -9.22 -13.08
CA ILE A 112 -6.13 -9.86 -11.76
C ILE A 112 -4.73 -10.43 -11.48
N HIS A 113 -4.07 -11.02 -12.50
CA HIS A 113 -2.72 -11.55 -12.34
C HIS A 113 -1.70 -10.43 -12.07
N ILE A 114 -1.79 -9.32 -12.82
CA ILE A 114 -0.93 -8.15 -12.62
C ILE A 114 -1.13 -7.57 -11.22
N LEU A 115 -2.39 -7.44 -10.78
CA LEU A 115 -2.73 -6.88 -9.47
C LEU A 115 -2.23 -7.74 -8.32
N LYS A 116 -2.29 -9.08 -8.43
CA LYS A 116 -1.73 -9.97 -7.40
C LYS A 116 -0.25 -9.70 -7.15
N ILE A 117 0.53 -9.52 -8.22
CA ILE A 117 1.96 -9.22 -8.10
C ILE A 117 2.19 -7.77 -7.65
N ALA A 118 1.43 -6.82 -8.21
CA ALA A 118 1.57 -5.40 -7.90
C ALA A 118 1.30 -5.11 -6.41
N PHE A 119 0.30 -5.77 -5.82
CA PHE A 119 -0.05 -5.64 -4.42
C PHE A 119 0.64 -6.63 -3.48
N ASP A 120 1.51 -7.50 -4.00
CA ASP A 120 2.10 -8.60 -3.21
C ASP A 120 1.03 -9.41 -2.44
N ILE A 121 -0.09 -9.72 -3.11
CA ILE A 121 -1.16 -10.49 -2.50
C ILE A 121 -0.71 -11.94 -2.42
N GLU A 122 -0.56 -12.42 -1.19
CA GLU A 122 -0.18 -13.80 -0.92
C GLU A 122 -1.17 -14.80 -1.55
N VAL A 123 -0.65 -15.96 -1.95
CA VAL A 123 -1.45 -17.03 -2.53
C VAL A 123 -2.26 -17.77 -1.45
N ASP A 124 -1.89 -17.61 -0.17
CA ASP A 124 -2.60 -18.23 0.96
C ASP A 124 -3.89 -17.47 1.28
N SER A 125 -5.02 -18.06 0.89
CA SER A 125 -6.34 -17.50 1.14
C SER A 125 -6.69 -17.40 2.62
N ASN A 126 -6.13 -18.25 3.49
CA ASN A 126 -6.39 -18.20 4.92
C ASN A 126 -5.68 -17.00 5.56
N LEU A 127 -4.43 -16.76 5.17
CA LEU A 127 -3.68 -15.60 5.65
C LEU A 127 -4.29 -14.29 5.13
N LEU A 128 -4.75 -14.26 3.88
CA LEU A 128 -5.49 -13.12 3.34
C LEU A 128 -6.79 -12.85 4.14
N GLN A 129 -7.55 -13.90 4.45
CA GLN A 129 -8.77 -13.77 5.26
C GLN A 129 -8.46 -13.25 6.66
N GLN A 130 -7.43 -13.79 7.31
CA GLN A 130 -6.98 -13.33 8.63
C GLN A 130 -6.57 -11.85 8.62
N GLN A 131 -5.79 -11.42 7.63
CA GLN A 131 -5.38 -10.02 7.47
C GLN A 131 -6.59 -9.11 7.24
N ALA A 132 -7.56 -9.52 6.43
CA ALA A 132 -8.79 -8.78 6.21
C ALA A 132 -9.62 -8.60 7.49
N GLU A 133 -9.76 -9.66 8.30
CA GLU A 133 -10.45 -9.64 9.59
C GLU A 133 -9.76 -8.71 10.60
N ILE A 134 -8.42 -8.73 10.65
CA ILE A 134 -7.62 -7.82 11.47
C ILE A 134 -7.89 -6.37 11.06
N ILE A 135 -7.81 -6.06 9.76
CA ILE A 135 -8.07 -4.70 9.24
C ILE A 135 -9.49 -4.25 9.59
N GLN A 136 -10.49 -5.10 9.38
CA GLN A 136 -11.88 -4.77 9.64
C GLN A 136 -12.13 -4.51 11.12
N THR A 137 -11.73 -5.43 11.99
CA THR A 137 -11.92 -5.33 13.45
C THR A 137 -11.22 -4.10 14.01
N THR A 138 -9.99 -3.86 13.56
CA THR A 138 -9.17 -2.73 14.01
C THR A 138 -9.76 -1.41 13.54
N SER A 139 -10.25 -1.35 12.31
CA SER A 139 -10.91 -0.14 11.76
C SER A 139 -12.20 0.18 12.51
N ASN A 140 -13.01 -0.83 12.83
CA ASN A 140 -14.23 -0.66 13.62
C ASN A 140 -13.93 -0.14 15.04
N ALA A 141 -12.90 -0.68 15.71
CA ALA A 141 -12.47 -0.20 17.02
C ALA A 141 -12.01 1.26 16.98
N VAL A 142 -11.23 1.65 15.96
CA VAL A 142 -10.79 3.04 15.78
C VAL A 142 -11.99 3.96 15.51
N LEU A 143 -12.95 3.55 14.67
CA LEU A 143 -14.16 4.31 14.39
C LEU A 143 -15.01 4.53 15.66
N GLU A 144 -15.15 3.52 16.51
CA GLU A 144 -15.86 3.63 17.77
C GLU A 144 -15.17 4.64 18.71
N ILE A 145 -13.84 4.55 18.86
CA ILE A 145 -13.07 5.49 19.68
C ILE A 145 -13.25 6.93 19.16
N VAL A 146 -13.14 7.14 17.85
CA VAL A 146 -13.25 8.47 17.24
C VAL A 146 -14.68 9.02 17.29
N SER A 147 -15.69 8.16 17.20
CA SER A 147 -17.10 8.57 17.27
C SER A 147 -17.53 8.92 18.70
N ASN A 148 -16.85 8.36 19.70
CA ASN A 148 -17.10 8.59 21.12
C ASN A 148 -16.19 9.67 21.75
N ALA A 149 -15.31 10.31 20.96
CA ALA A 149 -14.36 11.34 21.39
C ALA A 149 -14.86 12.76 21.07
#